data_AF-A0A8T9Z908-F1
#
_entry.id   AF-A0A8T9Z908-F1
#
_cell.length_a   1.000
_cell.length_b   1.000
_cell.length_c   1.000
_cell.angle_alpha   90.00
_cell.angle_beta   90.00
_cell.angle_gamma   90.00
#
_symmetry.space_group_name_H-M   'P 1'
#
loop_
_entity.id
_entity.type
_entity.pdbx_description
1 polymer ?
#
loop_
_entity_poly.entity_id
_entity_poly.type
_entity_poly.pdbx_seq_one_letter_code
_entity_poly.pdbx_strand_id
1 'polypeptide(L)' 'MCVLCRDAGIIRKETYPGVIETRGCNCEVAKQQQEENDKRWQAWLLKFESMKQELERKKQQKAS' A
#
# COMPACT_ATOMS: atom_id res chain seq x y z
N MET A 1 4.61 -17.58 0.94
CA MET A 1 4.29 -16.92 -0.36
C MET A 1 4.63 -17.89 -1.49
N CYS A 2 4.11 -17.73 -2.71
CA CYS A 2 4.22 -18.76 -3.76
C CYS A 2 5.53 -18.65 -4.57
N VAL A 3 5.95 -19.76 -5.18
CA VAL A 3 7.19 -19.86 -5.98
C VAL A 3 7.24 -18.84 -7.12
N LEU A 4 6.07 -18.46 -7.67
CA LEU A 4 5.98 -17.52 -8.79
C LEU A 4 6.31 -16.08 -8.40
N CYS A 5 5.98 -15.65 -7.18
CA CYS A 5 6.25 -14.29 -6.73
C CYS A 5 7.51 -14.16 -5.87
N ARG A 6 8.14 -15.28 -5.49
CA ARG A 6 9.37 -15.31 -4.66
C ARG A 6 9.29 -14.34 -3.48
N ASP A 7 8.18 -14.41 -2.77
CA ASP A 7 7.94 -13.62 -1.57
C ASP A 7 7.80 -12.09 -1.79
N ALA A 8 7.69 -11.63 -3.04
CA ALA A 8 7.55 -10.21 -3.37
C ALA A 8 6.10 -9.75 -3.60
N GLY A 9 5.13 -10.66 -3.66
CA GLY A 9 3.73 -10.34 -4.00
C GLY A 9 3.51 -9.89 -5.45
N ILE A 10 4.56 -9.85 -6.27
CA ILE A 10 4.55 -9.44 -7.68
C ILE A 10 5.17 -10.56 -8.52
N ILE A 11 4.59 -10.83 -9.68
CA ILE A 11 5.12 -11.76 -10.68
C ILE A 11 5.72 -10.94 -11.82
N ARG A 12 6.96 -11.27 -12.20
CA ARG A 12 7.63 -10.72 -13.37
C ARG A 12 7.88 -11.83 -14.36
N LYS A 13 7.38 -11.68 -15.59
CA LYS A 13 7.53 -12.68 -16.65
C LYS A 13 7.96 -11.99 -17.93
N GLU A 14 9.09 -12.41 -18.49
CA GLU A 14 9.51 -11.97 -19.82
C GLU A 14 8.61 -12.62 -20.88
N THR A 15 7.97 -11.80 -21.72
CA THR A 15 7.06 -12.25 -22.79
C THR A 15 7.72 -12.21 -24.16
N TYR A 16 8.63 -11.26 -24.37
CA TYR A 16 9.53 -11.14 -25.52
C TYR A 16 10.89 -10.64 -25.02
N PRO A 17 11.98 -10.78 -25.79
CA PRO A 17 13.29 -10.27 -25.39
C PRO A 17 13.21 -8.78 -25.00
N GLY A 18 13.47 -8.49 -23.73
CA GLY A 18 13.41 -7.13 -23.17
C GLY A 18 12.02 -6.64 -22.77
N VAL A 19 10.95 -7.43 -22.95
CA VAL A 19 9.57 -7.08 -22.57
C VAL A 19 9.14 -7.92 -21.38
N ILE A 20 8.98 -7.29 -20.22
CA ILE A 20 8.61 -7.95 -18.97
C ILE A 20 7.19 -7.54 -18.56
N GLU A 21 6.28 -8.50 -18.55
CA GLU A 21 4.98 -8.37 -17.90
C GLU A 21 5.18 -8.37 -16.38
N THR A 22 4.71 -7.32 -15.72
CA THR A 22 4.69 -7.22 -14.27
C THR A 22 3.26 -7.16 -13.79
N ARG A 23 2.85 -8.11 -12.93
CA ARG A 23 1.49 -8.17 -12.39
C ARG A 23 1.49 -8.60 -10.92
N GLY A 24 0.41 -8.28 -10.21
CA GLY A 24 0.20 -8.76 -8.85
C GLY A 24 0.10 -10.28 -8.78
N CYS A 25 0.63 -10.86 -7.71
CA CYS A 25 0.42 -12.26 -7.39
C CYS A 25 -1.00 -12.47 -6.84
N ASN A 26 -1.66 -13.55 -7.26
CA ASN A 26 -3.01 -13.90 -6.81
C ASN A 26 -3.04 -15.14 -5.89
N CYS A 27 -1.88 -15.57 -5.37
CA CYS A 27 -1.85 -16.64 -4.37
C CYS A 27 -2.52 -16.19 -3.06
N GLU A 28 -2.98 -17.15 -2.26
CA GLU A 28 -3.76 -16.88 -1.04
C GLU A 28 -3.03 -15.94 -0.07
N VAL A 29 -1.73 -16.15 0.11
CA VAL A 29 -0.90 -15.28 0.97
C VAL A 29 -0.82 -13.85 0.42
N ALA A 30 -0.71 -13.68 -0.90
CA ALA A 30 -0.66 -12.35 -1.51
C ALA A 30 -2.01 -11.62 -1.39
N LYS A 31 -3.14 -12.34 -1.47
CA LYS A 31 -4.47 -11.78 -1.23
C LYS A 31 -4.62 -11.31 0.22
N GLN A 32 -4.25 -12.15 1.19
CA GLN A 32 -4.29 -11.78 2.62
C GLN A 32 -3.41 -10.56 2.91
N GLN A 33 -2.20 -10.51 2.32
CA GLN A 33 -1.30 -9.36 2.45
C GLN A 33 -1.92 -8.09 1.86
N GLN A 34 -2.59 -8.19 0.71
CA GLN A 34 -3.28 -7.06 0.08
C GLN A 34 -4.39 -6.54 1.00
N GLU A 35 -5.26 -7.41 1.51
CA GLU A 35 -6.32 -7.02 2.43
C GLU A 35 -5.79 -6.37 3.72
N GLU A 36 -4.70 -6.89 4.27
CA GLU A 36 -4.06 -6.30 5.45
C GLU A 36 -3.46 -4.93 5.15
N ASN A 37 -2.79 -4.79 4.00
CA ASN A 37 -2.24 -3.51 3.56
C ASN A 37 -3.34 -2.48 3.32
N ASP A 38 -4.47 -2.88 2.73
CA ASP A 38 -5.63 -2.00 2.53
C ASP A 38 -6.19 -1.53 3.87
N LYS A 39 -6.32 -2.42 4.87
CA LYS A 39 -6.72 -2.04 6.23
C LYS A 39 -5.76 -1.03 6.86
N ARG A 40 -4.45 -1.28 6.75
CA ARG A 40 -3.41 -0.37 7.26
C ARG A 40 -3.45 0.99 6.56
N TRP A 41 -3.69 1.00 5.25
CA TRP A 41 -3.82 2.22 4.46
C TRP A 41 -5.02 3.05 4.91
N GLN A 42 -6.19 2.43 5.08
CA GLN A 42 -7.38 3.13 5.59
C GLN A 42 -7.17 3.70 7.01
N ALA A 43 -6.54 2.93 7.90
CA ALA A 43 -6.19 3.41 9.24
C ALA A 43 -5.22 4.61 9.19
N TRP A 44 -4.23 4.56 8.28
CA TRP A 44 -3.31 5.67 8.08
C TRP A 44 -4.00 6.92 7.56
N LEU A 45 -4.93 6.80 6.61
CA LEU A 45 -5.70 7.94 6.09
C LEU A 45 -6.51 8.63 7.18
N LEU A 46 -7.19 7.88 8.04
CA LEU A 46 -7.92 8.44 9.19
C LEU A 46 -6.99 9.18 10.15
N LYS A 47 -5.84 8.58 10.47
CA LYS A 47 -4.84 9.21 11.34
C LYS A 47 -4.30 10.50 10.72
N PHE A 48 -3.99 10.47 9.43
CA PHE A 48 -3.47 11.60 8.68
C PHE A 48 -4.45 12.78 8.68
N GLU A 49 -5.74 12.52 8.45
CA GLU A 49 -6.77 13.57 8.48
C GLU A 49 -6.91 14.19 9.88
N SER A 50 -6.87 13.36 10.94
CA SER A 50 -6.84 13.86 12.32
C SER A 50 -5.62 14.76 12.59
N MET A 51 -4.45 14.41 12.05
CA MET A 51 -3.23 15.21 12.22
C MET A 51 -3.34 16.57 11.51
N LYS A 52 -3.96 16.62 10.33
CA LYS A 52 -4.23 17.88 9.62
C LYS A 52 -5.12 18.80 10.44
N GLN A 53 -6.21 18.28 10.99
CA GLN A 53 -7.12 19.05 11.84
C GLN A 53 -6.42 19.59 13.10
N GLU A 54 -5.56 18.79 13.72
CA GLU A 54 -4.77 19.23 14.87
C GLU A 54 -3.79 20.36 14.49
N LEU A 55 -3.12 20.24 13.35
CA LEU A 55 -2.21 21.27 12.86
C LEU A 55 -2.94 22.60 12.62
N GLU A 56 -4.13 22.58 12.02
CA GLU A 56 -4.92 23.79 11.79
C GLU A 56 -5.37 24.44 13.10
N ARG A 57 -5.83 23.67 14.10
CA ARG A 57 -6.15 24.19 15.45
C ARG A 57 -4.94 24.89 16.10
N LYS A 58 -3.75 24.29 15.98
CA LYS A 58 -2.50 24.88 16.51
C LYS A 58 -2.12 26.19 15.82
N LYS A 59 -2.37 26.32 14.51
CA LYS A 59 -2.15 27.58 13.79
C LYS A 59 -3.11 28.67 14.27
N GLN A 60 -4.39 28.35 14.42
CA GLN A 60 -5.40 29.30 14.91
C GLN A 60 -5.09 29.81 16.33
N GLN A 61 -4.69 28.92 17.24
CA GLN A 61 -4.31 29.31 18.61
C GLN A 61 -3.08 30.24 18.66
N LYS A 62 -2.15 30.13 17.71
CA LYS A 62 -0.98 31.02 17.63
C LYS A 62 -1.30 32.40 17.04
N ALA A 63 -2.44 32.54 16.37
CA ALA A 63 -2.87 33.78 15.72
C ALA A 63 -3.81 34.62 16.60
N SER A 64 -4.32 34.05 17.71
CA SER A 64 -5.14 34.74 18.72
C SER A 64 -4.29 35.25 19.88
#